data_AF-R7WDI5-F1
#
_entry.id   AF-R7WDI5-F1
#
_cell.length_a   1.000
_cell.length_b   1.000
_cell.length_c   1.000
_cell.angle_alpha   90.00
_cell.angle_beta   90.00
_cell.angle_gamma   90.00
#
_symmetry.space_group_name_H-M   'P 1'
#
loop_
_entity.id
_entity.type
_entity.pdbx_description
1 polymer ?
#
loop_
_entity_poly.entity_id
_entity_poly.type
_entity_poly.pdbx_seq_one_letter_code
_entity_poly.pdbx_strand_id
1 'polypeptide(L)'
;MAPEPNAAAGARRIEVDGVDNVAAFRDAVELMFQADAPRWLAKAGVSRAIAVLEVASSIMFDKGIRSCLEYIEAVPWNENEEEKLKHLFARCTFDEALSKDVLARLQTQPSSSSEDLTGQLIQSVTSSTNNSARKDMQSLINGLLSKSSVYQKDLSGLNKRSLYQICCSCLNLLVELFKQDSEPKCGTDQALKIRHNKPMIERVSKQSENLSWLFEILVNNDMAENFVVLWAGQDDLIRMHEQASPMFRYELSRISAGVFIALGQGKVQCPSDLRSQLFRGWFTPMLTDFGWLQRCSKGLDARALEDSLGQALLTLPLREQQSLFEEWFQCFASRGAECPNLSRAFQFFPVYALLDSQSQQ
;
A
#
# COMPACT_ATOMS: atom_id res chain seq x y z
N MET A 1 -35.47 42.87 47.04
CA MET A 1 -36.85 43.08 46.55
C MET A 1 -36.82 43.15 45.04
N ALA A 2 -37.03 41.99 44.42
CA ALA A 2 -37.50 41.81 43.05
C ALA A 2 -38.43 40.58 43.13
N PRO A 3 -39.67 40.64 42.62
CA PRO A 3 -40.65 39.59 42.87
C PRO A 3 -40.39 38.37 41.98
N GLU A 4 -40.59 37.19 42.54
CA GLU A 4 -40.73 35.96 41.75
C GLU A 4 -41.89 36.09 40.76
N PRO A 5 -41.74 35.68 39.49
CA PRO A 5 -42.88 35.54 38.61
C PRO A 5 -43.55 34.20 38.91
N ASN A 6 -44.71 34.29 39.56
CA ASN A 6 -45.84 33.36 39.56
C ASN A 6 -45.54 31.94 39.05
N ALA A 7 -45.43 31.02 40.01
CA ALA A 7 -45.69 29.61 39.78
C ALA A 7 -47.04 29.44 39.07
N ALA A 8 -46.99 29.12 37.78
CA ALA A 8 -48.14 28.60 37.07
C ALA A 8 -48.57 27.30 37.76
N ALA A 9 -49.70 27.37 38.47
CA ALA A 9 -50.29 26.25 39.19
C ALA A 9 -50.53 25.07 38.23
N GLY A 10 -49.69 24.03 38.34
CA GLY A 10 -49.84 22.77 37.63
C GLY A 10 -48.56 22.17 37.02
N ALA A 11 -47.48 22.93 36.89
CA ALA A 11 -46.24 22.40 36.31
C ALA A 11 -45.49 21.50 37.31
N ARG A 12 -45.60 20.17 37.16
CA ARG A 12 -44.70 19.23 37.84
C ARG A 12 -43.32 19.31 37.20
N ARG A 13 -42.31 19.72 37.97
CA ARG A 13 -40.90 19.76 37.53
C ARG A 13 -40.23 18.45 37.92
N ILE A 14 -39.58 17.80 36.97
CA ILE A 14 -38.73 16.62 37.19
C ILE A 14 -37.29 17.07 36.90
N GLU A 15 -36.40 16.89 37.87
CA GLU A 15 -34.97 17.10 37.68
C GLU A 15 -34.32 15.74 37.38
N VAL A 16 -33.51 15.71 36.33
CA VAL A 16 -32.81 14.52 35.89
C VAL A 16 -31.32 14.82 36.01
N ASP A 17 -30.68 14.19 36.99
CA ASP A 17 -29.23 14.32 37.22
C ASP A 17 -28.45 13.42 36.25
N GLY A 18 -27.19 13.78 35.98
CA GLY A 18 -26.28 12.95 35.17
C GLY A 18 -26.52 12.96 33.66
N VAL A 19 -27.15 14.01 33.12
CA VAL A 19 -27.33 14.17 31.67
C VAL A 19 -26.09 14.82 31.06
N ASP A 20 -25.16 14.01 30.56
CA ASP A 20 -23.93 14.50 29.90
C ASP A 20 -24.22 15.12 28.52
N ASN A 21 -25.24 14.62 27.83
CA ASN A 21 -25.61 15.09 26.48
C ASN A 21 -27.09 15.50 26.41
N VAL A 22 -27.33 16.78 26.67
CA VAL A 22 -28.69 17.38 26.68
C VAL A 22 -29.38 17.27 25.31
N ALA A 23 -28.63 17.36 24.21
CA ALA A 23 -29.19 17.23 22.86
C ALA A 23 -29.69 15.80 22.60
N ALA A 24 -28.89 14.79 22.96
CA ALA A 24 -29.29 13.38 22.87
C ALA A 24 -30.49 13.06 23.78
N PHE A 25 -30.53 13.67 24.97
CA PHE A 25 -31.67 13.50 25.88
C PHE A 25 -32.96 14.07 25.31
N ARG A 26 -32.91 15.28 24.75
CA ARG A 26 -34.03 15.86 24.03
C ARG A 26 -34.47 14.96 22.87
N ASP A 27 -33.53 14.46 22.09
CA ASP A 27 -33.80 13.56 20.96
C ASP A 27 -34.47 12.26 21.40
N ALA A 28 -34.04 11.67 22.53
CA ALA A 28 -34.68 10.49 23.10
C ALA A 28 -36.12 10.77 23.55
N VAL A 29 -36.37 11.93 24.16
CA VAL A 29 -37.73 12.36 24.53
C VAL A 29 -38.57 12.59 23.27
N GLU A 30 -38.03 13.25 22.24
CA GLU A 30 -38.74 13.43 20.97
C GLU A 30 -39.13 12.08 20.36
N LEU A 31 -38.22 11.09 20.37
CA LEU A 31 -38.46 9.73 19.89
C LEU A 31 -39.62 9.03 20.64
N MET A 32 -39.79 9.26 21.94
CA MET A 32 -40.90 8.69 22.72
C MET A 32 -42.28 9.10 22.18
N PHE A 33 -42.40 10.30 21.61
CA PHE A 33 -43.65 10.82 21.06
C PHE A 33 -43.80 10.56 19.55
N GLN A 34 -42.80 9.97 18.89
CA GLN A 34 -42.89 9.66 17.45
C GLN A 34 -43.77 8.42 17.21
N ALA A 35 -44.75 8.58 16.32
CA ALA A 35 -45.55 7.46 15.82
C ALA A 35 -44.72 6.54 14.89
N ASP A 36 -43.77 7.12 14.15
CA ASP A 36 -42.89 6.44 13.20
C ASP A 36 -41.42 6.65 13.60
N ALA A 37 -41.00 5.88 14.61
CA ALA A 37 -39.62 5.89 15.13
C ALA A 37 -38.57 5.54 14.06
N PRO A 38 -38.77 4.53 13.18
CA PRO A 38 -37.82 4.21 12.12
C PRO A 38 -37.55 5.40 11.18
N ARG A 39 -38.60 6.10 10.75
CA ARG A 39 -38.44 7.27 9.88
C ARG A 39 -37.73 8.43 10.57
N TRP A 40 -38.00 8.65 11.86
CA TRP A 40 -37.29 9.66 12.63
C TRP A 40 -35.79 9.36 12.71
N LEU A 41 -35.44 8.10 13.01
CA LEU A 41 -34.05 7.64 13.10
C LEU A 41 -33.32 7.75 11.75
N ALA A 42 -33.98 7.37 10.65
CA ALA A 42 -33.45 7.51 9.30
C ALA A 42 -33.10 8.97 8.94
N LYS A 43 -33.92 9.93 9.41
CA LYS A 43 -33.65 11.37 9.23
C LYS A 43 -32.56 11.89 10.15
N ALA A 44 -32.46 11.35 11.36
CA ALA A 44 -31.47 11.76 12.35
C ALA A 44 -30.05 11.29 12.00
N GLY A 45 -29.93 10.10 11.38
CA GLY A 45 -28.66 9.50 11.01
C GLY A 45 -28.03 8.69 12.16
N VAL A 46 -27.02 7.89 11.81
CA VAL A 46 -26.38 6.90 12.70
C VAL A 46 -25.76 7.55 13.93
N SER A 47 -24.94 8.61 13.77
CA SER A 47 -24.32 9.25 14.93
C SER A 47 -25.32 9.78 15.97
N ARG A 48 -26.51 10.24 15.55
CA ARG A 48 -27.56 10.67 16.50
C ARG A 48 -28.28 9.47 17.10
N ALA A 49 -28.58 8.44 16.29
CA ALA A 49 -29.16 7.21 16.78
C ALA A 49 -28.29 6.53 17.87
N ILE A 50 -26.96 6.54 17.74
CA ILE A 50 -26.04 6.02 18.77
C ILE A 50 -26.16 6.83 20.07
N ALA A 51 -26.21 8.16 19.99
CA ALA A 51 -26.35 9.01 21.17
C ALA A 51 -27.72 8.83 21.85
N VAL A 52 -28.79 8.67 21.06
CA VAL A 52 -30.13 8.35 21.56
C VAL A 52 -30.16 6.95 22.18
N LEU A 53 -29.46 5.97 21.62
CA LEU A 53 -29.35 4.62 22.18
C LEU A 53 -28.70 4.64 23.57
N GLU A 54 -27.63 5.42 23.75
CA GLU A 54 -26.98 5.60 25.06
C GLU A 54 -27.95 6.16 26.09
N VAL A 55 -28.68 7.23 25.74
CA VAL A 55 -29.70 7.80 26.64
C VAL A 55 -30.85 6.84 26.88
N ALA A 56 -31.34 6.16 25.84
CA ALA A 56 -32.43 5.21 25.95
C ALA A 56 -32.05 4.04 26.89
N SER A 57 -30.78 3.62 26.87
CA SER A 57 -30.23 2.66 27.82
C SER A 57 -30.25 3.20 29.26
N SER A 58 -29.80 4.44 29.49
CA SER A 58 -29.72 5.01 30.85
C SER A 58 -31.10 5.25 31.49
N ILE A 59 -32.12 5.61 30.69
CA ILE A 59 -33.49 5.84 31.17
C ILE A 59 -34.40 4.62 31.05
N MET A 60 -33.87 3.45 30.68
CA MET A 60 -34.61 2.19 30.48
C MET A 60 -35.79 2.32 29.48
N PHE A 61 -35.56 3.03 28.37
CA PHE A 61 -36.55 3.18 27.30
C PHE A 61 -36.46 2.02 26.29
N ASP A 62 -37.01 0.85 26.63
CA ASP A 62 -36.87 -0.39 25.85
C ASP A 62 -37.31 -0.27 24.37
N LYS A 63 -38.42 0.42 24.10
CA LYS A 63 -38.89 0.65 22.73
C LYS A 63 -37.88 1.47 21.93
N GLY A 64 -37.27 2.49 22.55
CA GLY A 64 -36.23 3.30 21.95
C GLY A 64 -34.95 2.53 21.70
N ILE A 65 -34.51 1.71 22.67
CA ILE A 65 -33.36 0.81 22.53
C ILE A 65 -33.57 -0.09 21.32
N ARG A 66 -34.72 -0.77 21.23
CA ARG A 66 -35.06 -1.64 20.10
C ARG A 66 -35.04 -0.89 18.77
N SER A 67 -35.76 0.22 18.65
CA SER A 67 -35.81 0.98 17.40
C SER A 67 -34.44 1.53 16.98
N CYS A 68 -33.61 1.97 17.94
CA CYS A 68 -32.26 2.42 17.64
C CYS A 68 -31.38 1.27 17.14
N LEU A 69 -31.40 0.10 17.81
CA LEU A 69 -30.63 -1.07 17.40
C LEU A 69 -31.06 -1.59 16.02
N GLU A 70 -32.37 -1.71 15.76
CA GLU A 70 -32.91 -2.12 14.45
C GLU A 70 -32.48 -1.16 13.34
N TYR A 71 -32.50 0.16 13.60
CA TYR A 71 -32.03 1.14 12.62
C TYR A 71 -30.52 1.05 12.39
N ILE A 72 -29.73 0.98 13.47
CA ILE A 72 -28.28 0.90 13.43
C ILE A 72 -27.86 -0.37 12.66
N GLU A 73 -28.48 -1.51 12.93
CA GLU A 73 -28.28 -2.76 12.20
C GLU A 73 -28.52 -2.62 10.69
N ALA A 74 -29.56 -1.89 10.29
CA ALA A 74 -30.01 -1.80 8.90
C ALA A 74 -29.20 -0.84 8.00
N VAL A 75 -28.25 -0.08 8.55
CA VAL A 75 -27.52 0.98 7.81
C VAL A 75 -26.00 0.82 7.89
N PRO A 76 -25.25 1.31 6.88
CA PRO A 76 -23.78 1.34 6.95
C PRO A 76 -23.31 2.38 7.97
N TRP A 77 -22.14 2.14 8.57
CA TRP A 77 -21.51 3.04 9.53
C TRP A 77 -20.18 3.52 8.97
N ASN A 78 -19.81 4.74 9.30
CA ASN A 78 -18.43 5.20 9.13
C ASN A 78 -17.56 4.84 10.35
N GLU A 79 -16.27 5.09 10.23
CA GLU A 79 -15.25 4.73 11.24
C GLU A 79 -15.53 5.38 12.61
N ASN A 80 -15.94 6.65 12.62
CA ASN A 80 -16.26 7.37 13.85
C ASN A 80 -17.52 6.82 14.53
N GLU A 81 -18.50 6.37 13.74
CA GLU A 81 -19.71 5.73 14.26
C GLU A 81 -19.43 4.34 14.81
N GLU A 82 -18.58 3.55 14.14
CA GLU A 82 -18.13 2.25 14.63
C GLU A 82 -17.41 2.38 15.98
N GLU A 83 -16.50 3.34 16.12
CA GLU A 83 -15.75 3.53 17.38
C GLU A 83 -16.66 3.98 18.53
N LYS A 84 -17.64 4.86 18.25
CA LYS A 84 -18.68 5.22 19.23
C LYS A 84 -19.51 4.01 19.64
N LEU A 85 -19.87 3.14 18.69
CA LEU A 85 -20.57 1.89 18.98
C LEU A 85 -19.71 0.98 19.86
N LYS A 86 -18.43 0.75 19.52
CA LYS A 86 -17.51 -0.05 20.35
C LYS A 86 -17.45 0.45 21.79
N HIS A 87 -17.26 1.75 21.98
CA HIS A 87 -17.22 2.37 23.30
C HIS A 87 -18.57 2.25 24.04
N LEU A 88 -19.69 2.43 23.34
CA LEU A 88 -21.02 2.28 23.93
C LEU A 88 -21.27 0.84 24.40
N PHE A 89 -20.97 -0.14 23.54
CA PHE A 89 -21.13 -1.57 23.84
C PHE A 89 -20.16 -2.09 24.92
N ALA A 90 -19.03 -1.42 25.14
CA ALA A 90 -18.12 -1.72 26.26
C ALA A 90 -18.66 -1.22 27.62
N ARG A 91 -19.53 -0.20 27.62
CA ARG A 91 -20.06 0.45 28.82
C ARG A 91 -21.48 0.04 29.17
N CYS A 92 -22.30 -0.25 28.17
CA CYS A 92 -23.71 -0.57 28.30
C CYS A 92 -23.97 -2.02 27.93
N THR A 93 -24.79 -2.70 28.72
CA THR A 93 -25.27 -4.05 28.42
C THR A 93 -26.63 -3.95 27.73
N PHE A 94 -26.73 -4.50 26.53
CA PHE A 94 -27.99 -4.61 25.80
C PHE A 94 -28.47 -6.06 25.81
N ASP A 95 -29.77 -6.25 25.59
CA ASP A 95 -30.33 -7.59 25.38
C ASP A 95 -29.61 -8.29 24.22
N GLU A 96 -29.19 -9.54 24.43
CA GLU A 96 -28.37 -10.28 23.49
C GLU A 96 -29.13 -10.54 22.18
N ALA A 97 -30.44 -10.82 22.24
CA ALA A 97 -31.24 -11.08 21.06
C ALA A 97 -31.42 -9.82 20.19
N LEU A 98 -31.52 -8.64 20.82
CA LEU A 98 -31.66 -7.37 20.10
C LEU A 98 -30.35 -6.82 19.54
N SER A 99 -29.22 -7.18 20.14
CA SER A 99 -27.93 -6.56 19.82
C SER A 99 -26.95 -7.47 19.08
N LYS A 100 -27.29 -8.74 18.91
CA LYS A 100 -26.46 -9.76 18.25
C LYS A 100 -25.93 -9.33 16.89
N ASP A 101 -26.77 -8.80 16.01
CA ASP A 101 -26.37 -8.47 14.63
C ASP A 101 -25.47 -7.23 14.58
N VAL A 102 -25.72 -6.25 15.46
CA VAL A 102 -24.84 -5.09 15.64
C VAL A 102 -23.48 -5.54 16.19
N LEU A 103 -23.47 -6.39 17.22
CA LEU A 103 -22.26 -6.96 17.80
C LEU A 103 -21.47 -7.81 16.79
N ALA A 104 -22.15 -8.60 15.96
CA ALA A 104 -21.52 -9.42 14.92
C ALA A 104 -20.77 -8.56 13.88
N ARG A 105 -21.23 -7.32 13.63
CA ARG A 105 -20.55 -6.35 12.77
C ARG A 105 -19.36 -5.67 13.47
N LEU A 106 -19.42 -5.48 14.78
CA LEU A 106 -18.34 -4.85 15.57
C LEU A 106 -17.21 -5.82 15.92
N GLN A 107 -17.52 -7.11 16.06
CA GLN A 107 -16.54 -8.13 16.41
C GLN A 107 -15.63 -8.45 15.23
N THR A 108 -14.32 -8.24 15.41
CA THR A 108 -13.32 -8.84 14.54
C THR A 108 -13.33 -10.34 14.79
N GLN A 109 -13.93 -11.11 13.88
CA GLN A 109 -13.97 -12.57 14.02
C GLN A 109 -12.54 -13.12 14.20
N PRO A 110 -12.24 -13.83 15.30
CA PRO A 110 -10.96 -14.52 15.47
C PRO A 110 -10.98 -15.74 14.54
N SER A 111 -10.80 -15.49 13.25
CA SER A 111 -10.79 -16.53 12.25
C SER A 111 -9.39 -17.13 12.18
N SER A 112 -9.24 -18.26 12.85
CA SER A 112 -8.09 -19.18 12.76
C SER A 112 -7.81 -19.71 11.34
N SER A 113 -8.59 -19.29 10.34
CA SER A 113 -8.43 -19.64 8.92
C SER A 113 -8.08 -18.44 8.02
N SER A 114 -7.99 -17.22 8.56
CA SER A 114 -7.81 -15.97 7.79
C SER A 114 -6.38 -15.44 7.78
N GLU A 115 -5.39 -16.24 8.20
CA GLU A 115 -3.99 -15.79 8.31
C GLU A 115 -3.34 -15.43 6.96
N ASP A 116 -4.00 -15.69 5.81
CA ASP A 116 -3.46 -15.30 4.50
C ASP A 116 -4.50 -14.90 3.44
N LEU A 117 -5.65 -14.33 3.83
CA LEU A 117 -6.62 -13.83 2.84
C LEU A 117 -6.00 -12.76 1.94
N THR A 118 -5.21 -11.85 2.51
CA THR A 118 -4.54 -10.80 1.76
C THR A 118 -3.53 -11.38 0.76
N GLY A 119 -2.75 -12.40 1.14
CA GLY A 119 -1.86 -13.10 0.21
C GLY A 119 -2.62 -13.77 -0.93
N GLN A 120 -3.75 -14.43 -0.65
CA GLN A 120 -4.60 -15.04 -1.68
C GLN A 120 -5.19 -14.01 -2.66
N LEU A 121 -5.61 -12.85 -2.17
CA LEU A 121 -6.10 -11.76 -3.01
C LEU A 121 -4.97 -11.22 -3.91
N ILE A 122 -3.79 -10.97 -3.35
CA ILE A 122 -2.62 -10.51 -4.10
C ILE A 122 -2.22 -11.56 -5.16
N GLN A 123 -2.19 -12.84 -4.81
CA GLN A 123 -1.89 -13.95 -5.74
C GLN A 123 -2.92 -14.04 -6.88
N SER A 124 -4.20 -13.80 -6.58
CA SER A 124 -5.27 -13.79 -7.58
C SER A 124 -5.09 -12.63 -8.57
N VAL A 125 -4.70 -11.45 -8.06
CA VAL A 125 -4.44 -10.25 -8.88
C VAL A 125 -3.20 -10.44 -9.76
N THR A 126 -2.09 -10.97 -9.23
CA THR A 126 -0.86 -11.21 -10.02
C THR A 126 -1.08 -12.25 -11.13
N SER A 127 -1.94 -13.25 -10.86
CA SER A 127 -2.28 -14.31 -11.80
C SER A 127 -3.32 -13.89 -12.85
N SER A 128 -4.09 -12.81 -12.62
CA SER A 128 -5.19 -12.37 -13.49
C SER A 128 -4.78 -12.13 -14.95
N THR A 129 -5.58 -12.61 -15.90
CA THR A 129 -5.33 -12.44 -17.34
C THR A 129 -5.89 -11.12 -17.89
N ASN A 130 -6.82 -10.49 -17.17
CA ASN A 130 -7.46 -9.25 -17.57
C ASN A 130 -6.72 -8.03 -16.97
N ASN A 131 -6.14 -7.21 -17.85
CA ASN A 131 -5.32 -6.07 -17.43
C ASN A 131 -6.11 -4.95 -16.75
N SER A 132 -7.36 -4.67 -17.16
CA SER A 132 -8.16 -3.59 -16.55
C SER A 132 -8.62 -4.00 -15.16
N ALA A 133 -9.24 -5.18 -15.04
CA ALA A 133 -9.68 -5.73 -13.76
C ALA A 133 -8.51 -5.88 -12.78
N ARG A 134 -7.33 -6.29 -13.26
CA ARG A 134 -6.11 -6.34 -12.43
C ARG A 134 -5.77 -4.96 -11.86
N LYS A 135 -5.77 -3.90 -12.67
CA LYS A 135 -5.44 -2.54 -12.20
C LYS A 135 -6.45 -2.02 -11.18
N ASP A 136 -7.74 -2.26 -11.42
CA ASP A 136 -8.80 -1.87 -10.47
C ASP A 136 -8.63 -2.61 -9.13
N MET A 137 -8.33 -3.91 -9.17
CA MET A 137 -8.06 -4.72 -7.98
C MET A 137 -6.77 -4.31 -7.26
N GLN A 138 -5.70 -3.94 -7.98
CA GLN A 138 -4.48 -3.39 -7.40
C GLN A 138 -4.76 -2.09 -6.63
N SER A 139 -5.54 -1.18 -7.23
CA SER A 139 -5.96 0.07 -6.60
C SER A 139 -6.76 -0.17 -5.32
N LEU A 140 -7.72 -1.11 -5.37
CA LEU A 140 -8.51 -1.51 -4.20
C LEU A 140 -7.62 -2.06 -3.08
N ILE A 141 -6.71 -2.99 -3.39
CA ILE A 141 -5.79 -3.56 -2.39
C ILE A 141 -4.89 -2.48 -1.81
N ASN A 142 -4.34 -1.58 -2.63
CA ASN A 142 -3.51 -0.47 -2.14
C ASN A 142 -4.30 0.44 -1.18
N GLY A 143 -5.56 0.73 -1.48
CA GLY A 143 -6.45 1.47 -0.58
C GLY A 143 -6.68 0.74 0.74
N LEU A 144 -6.88 -0.58 0.70
CA LEU A 144 -7.10 -1.43 1.88
C LEU A 144 -5.85 -1.60 2.77
N LEU A 145 -4.65 -1.48 2.18
CA LEU A 145 -3.36 -1.60 2.86
C LEU A 145 -2.76 -0.24 3.26
N SER A 146 -3.35 0.88 2.85
CA SER A 146 -2.81 2.21 3.14
C SER A 146 -2.83 2.48 4.65
N LYS A 147 -1.69 2.91 5.20
CA LYS A 147 -1.53 3.37 6.59
C LYS A 147 -2.43 4.58 6.93
N SER A 148 -3.05 5.21 5.94
CA SER A 148 -4.00 6.32 6.10
C SER A 148 -5.43 5.86 6.41
N SER A 149 -5.74 4.55 6.35
CA SER A 149 -7.03 4.09 6.87
C SER A 149 -7.03 4.28 8.38
N VAL A 150 -8.07 4.93 8.93
CA VAL A 150 -8.18 5.21 10.38
C VAL A 150 -8.27 3.91 11.19
N TYR A 151 -8.59 2.80 10.52
CA TYR A 151 -8.24 1.46 11.00
C TYR A 151 -6.73 1.34 11.08
N GLN A 152 -6.17 1.58 12.26
CA GLN A 152 -4.90 0.98 12.64
C GLN A 152 -5.13 -0.53 12.71
N LYS A 153 -5.17 -1.18 11.54
CA LYS A 153 -5.15 -2.63 11.44
C LYS A 153 -3.83 -3.04 12.05
N ASP A 154 -3.89 -3.78 13.15
CA ASP A 154 -2.79 -4.67 13.49
C ASP A 154 -2.36 -5.34 12.19
N LEU A 155 -1.09 -5.19 11.82
CA LEU A 155 -0.48 -5.70 10.60
C LEU A 155 -0.53 -7.25 10.51
N SER A 156 -1.30 -7.89 11.40
CA SER A 156 -1.50 -9.33 11.58
C SER A 156 -2.08 -10.05 10.35
N GLY A 157 -2.63 -9.30 9.36
CA GLY A 157 -3.14 -9.89 8.12
C GLY A 157 -2.12 -10.00 6.96
N LEU A 158 -0.97 -9.32 7.02
CA LEU A 158 0.03 -9.38 5.95
C LEU A 158 1.08 -10.46 6.23
N ASN A 159 0.94 -11.60 5.57
CA ASN A 159 1.89 -12.69 5.69
C ASN A 159 3.14 -12.43 4.83
N LYS A 160 4.26 -12.05 5.47
CA LYS A 160 5.56 -11.84 4.81
C LYS A 160 5.95 -12.99 3.90
N ARG A 161 5.81 -14.22 4.41
CA ARG A 161 6.21 -15.43 3.67
C ARG A 161 5.38 -15.60 2.41
N SER A 162 4.07 -15.37 2.49
CA SER A 162 3.17 -15.42 1.33
C SER A 162 3.59 -14.40 0.28
N LEU A 163 3.76 -13.13 0.65
CA LEU A 163 4.20 -12.08 -0.29
C LEU A 163 5.50 -12.44 -1.03
N TYR A 164 6.49 -12.99 -0.31
CA TYR A 164 7.74 -13.40 -0.92
C TYR A 164 7.59 -14.63 -1.82
N GLN A 165 6.70 -15.58 -1.51
CA GLN A 165 6.37 -16.67 -2.43
C GLN A 165 5.76 -16.15 -3.74
N ILE A 166 4.91 -15.13 -3.66
CA ILE A 166 4.32 -14.48 -4.83
C ILE A 166 5.41 -13.76 -5.63
N CYS A 167 6.31 -13.01 -4.96
CA CYS A 167 7.46 -12.35 -5.59
C CYS A 167 8.35 -13.35 -6.34
N CYS A 168 8.76 -14.44 -5.69
CA CYS A 168 9.57 -15.48 -6.29
C CYS A 168 8.87 -16.12 -7.50
N SER A 169 7.55 -16.33 -7.42
CA SER A 169 6.76 -16.87 -8.53
C SER A 169 6.75 -15.92 -9.73
N CYS A 170 6.50 -14.62 -9.52
CA CYS A 170 6.57 -13.61 -10.57
C CYS A 170 7.98 -13.47 -11.17
N LEU A 171 9.01 -13.53 -10.33
CA LEU A 171 10.41 -13.45 -10.75
C LEU A 171 10.83 -14.65 -11.60
N ASN A 172 10.49 -15.87 -11.17
CA ASN A 172 10.78 -17.07 -11.94
C ASN A 172 10.11 -17.05 -13.32
N LEU A 173 8.84 -16.62 -13.39
CA LEU A 173 8.14 -16.43 -14.66
C LEU A 173 8.83 -15.37 -15.54
N LEU A 174 9.34 -14.29 -14.96
CA LEU A 174 10.10 -13.28 -15.68
C LEU A 174 11.40 -13.86 -16.25
N VAL A 175 12.17 -14.60 -15.45
CA VAL A 175 13.39 -15.29 -15.88
C VAL A 175 13.10 -16.26 -17.02
N GLU A 176 12.05 -17.07 -16.92
CA GLU A 176 11.63 -17.99 -17.98
C GLU A 176 11.26 -17.27 -19.28
N LEU A 177 10.59 -16.11 -19.18
CA LEU A 177 10.27 -15.30 -20.36
C LEU A 177 11.55 -14.80 -21.04
N PHE A 178 12.53 -14.29 -20.30
CA PHE A 178 13.80 -13.84 -20.89
C PHE A 178 14.63 -14.99 -21.49
N LYS A 179 14.57 -16.19 -20.89
CA LYS A 179 15.22 -17.39 -21.45
C LYS A 179 14.61 -17.82 -22.79
N GLN A 180 13.28 -17.70 -22.94
CA GLN A 180 12.59 -18.02 -24.21
C GLN A 180 12.97 -17.11 -25.38
N ASP A 181 13.47 -15.89 -25.13
CA ASP A 181 13.97 -14.99 -26.19
C ASP A 181 15.36 -15.41 -26.69
N SER A 182 16.13 -16.07 -25.81
CA SER A 182 17.54 -16.41 -26.04
C SER A 182 17.72 -17.70 -26.85
N GLU A 183 16.68 -18.54 -26.96
CA GLU A 183 16.74 -19.81 -27.71
C GLU A 183 16.43 -19.64 -29.21
N PRO A 184 17.21 -20.26 -30.12
CA PRO A 184 16.93 -20.23 -31.55
C PRO A 184 15.64 -20.99 -31.86
N LYS A 185 14.64 -20.28 -32.41
CA LYS A 185 13.34 -20.85 -32.78
C LYS A 185 13.49 -21.84 -33.94
N CYS A 186 13.48 -23.14 -33.65
CA CYS A 186 13.42 -24.18 -34.67
C CYS A 186 11.96 -24.59 -34.96
N GLY A 187 11.56 -24.51 -36.24
CA GLY A 187 10.54 -25.36 -36.88
C GLY A 187 9.06 -25.20 -36.49
N THR A 188 8.31 -24.51 -37.36
CA THR A 188 6.91 -24.73 -37.84
C THR A 188 5.72 -25.06 -36.90
N ASP A 189 5.90 -25.52 -35.66
CA ASP A 189 4.78 -25.93 -34.77
C ASP A 189 4.27 -24.79 -33.86
N GLN A 190 4.99 -23.67 -33.79
CA GLN A 190 4.67 -22.53 -32.93
C GLN A 190 3.63 -21.58 -33.52
N ALA A 191 3.41 -21.60 -34.85
CA ALA A 191 2.50 -20.68 -35.53
C ALA A 191 1.03 -20.83 -35.10
N LEU A 192 0.61 -22.03 -34.67
CA LEU A 192 -0.75 -22.30 -34.19
C LEU A 192 -0.96 -21.93 -32.71
N LYS A 193 0.07 -22.01 -31.86
CA LYS A 193 0.02 -21.58 -30.44
C LYS A 193 0.09 -20.06 -30.27
N ILE A 194 0.65 -19.34 -31.24
CA ILE A 194 0.82 -17.87 -31.20
C ILE A 194 -0.50 -17.11 -31.38
N ARG A 195 -1.51 -17.67 -32.07
CA ARG A 195 -2.79 -16.95 -32.33
C ARG A 195 -3.65 -16.68 -31.09
N HIS A 196 -3.45 -17.41 -29.99
CA HIS A 196 -4.24 -17.26 -28.76
C HIS A 196 -3.45 -16.73 -27.56
N ASN A 197 -2.13 -16.52 -27.69
CA ASN A 197 -1.30 -16.04 -26.60
C ASN A 197 -0.93 -14.57 -26.79
N LYS A 198 -1.00 -13.80 -25.70
CA LYS A 198 -0.56 -12.40 -25.66
C LYS A 198 0.89 -12.26 -26.14
N PRO A 199 1.24 -11.14 -26.82
CA PRO A 199 2.61 -10.87 -27.23
C PRO A 199 3.59 -11.00 -26.05
N MET A 200 4.80 -11.51 -26.31
CA MET A 200 5.80 -11.74 -25.28
C MET A 200 6.13 -10.49 -24.46
N ILE A 201 6.23 -9.33 -25.12
CA ILE A 201 6.44 -8.05 -24.43
C ILE A 201 5.31 -7.70 -23.46
N GLU A 202 4.05 -8.06 -23.79
CA GLU A 202 2.93 -7.85 -22.87
C GLU A 202 3.08 -8.76 -21.64
N ARG A 203 3.57 -9.99 -21.81
CA ARG A 203 3.82 -10.92 -20.70
C ARG A 203 4.96 -10.43 -19.81
N VAL A 204 6.06 -9.93 -20.39
CA VAL A 204 7.19 -9.35 -19.66
C VAL A 204 6.78 -8.08 -18.91
N SER A 205 6.07 -7.16 -19.57
CA SER A 205 5.52 -5.94 -18.94
C SER A 205 4.58 -6.29 -17.79
N LYS A 206 3.71 -7.29 -17.96
CA LYS A 206 2.81 -7.75 -16.89
C LYS A 206 3.59 -8.24 -15.66
N GLN A 207 4.58 -9.12 -15.85
CA GLN A 207 5.35 -9.64 -14.71
C GLN A 207 6.20 -8.55 -14.05
N SER A 208 6.73 -7.62 -14.83
CA SER A 208 7.50 -6.49 -14.30
C SER A 208 6.61 -5.55 -13.49
N GLU A 209 5.40 -5.24 -13.97
CA GLU A 209 4.41 -4.48 -13.21
C GLU A 209 3.95 -5.20 -11.94
N ASN A 210 3.79 -6.53 -11.98
CA ASN A 210 3.46 -7.32 -10.79
C ASN A 210 4.59 -7.21 -9.74
N LEU A 211 5.85 -7.35 -10.14
CA LEU A 211 7.00 -7.24 -9.23
C LEU A 211 7.14 -5.83 -8.65
N SER A 212 7.01 -4.78 -9.48
CA SER A 212 7.04 -3.40 -8.99
C SER A 212 5.92 -3.14 -7.98
N TRP A 213 4.69 -3.61 -8.27
CA TRP A 213 3.56 -3.45 -7.35
C TRP A 213 3.76 -4.21 -6.03
N LEU A 214 4.25 -5.45 -6.08
CA LEU A 214 4.59 -6.23 -4.88
C LEU A 214 5.69 -5.55 -4.06
N PHE A 215 6.71 -4.99 -4.74
CA PHE A 215 7.76 -4.23 -4.08
C PHE A 215 7.23 -2.98 -3.39
N GLU A 216 6.32 -2.22 -4.03
CA GLU A 216 5.65 -1.08 -3.39
C GLU A 216 4.86 -1.50 -2.14
N ILE A 217 4.13 -2.62 -2.18
CA ILE A 217 3.44 -3.17 -1.00
C ILE A 217 4.46 -3.47 0.10
N LEU A 218 5.57 -4.14 -0.21
CA LEU A 218 6.60 -4.49 0.77
C LEU A 218 7.25 -3.22 1.36
N VAL A 219 7.52 -2.19 0.56
CA VAL A 219 8.12 -0.93 1.01
C VAL A 219 7.16 -0.18 1.92
N ASN A 220 5.89 -0.06 1.54
CA ASN A 220 4.89 0.67 2.33
C ASN A 220 4.61 0.01 3.69
N ASN A 221 4.94 -1.27 3.84
CA ASN A 221 4.76 -2.06 5.05
C ASN A 221 6.07 -2.41 5.76
N ASP A 222 7.20 -1.79 5.40
CA ASP A 222 8.50 -1.98 6.07
C ASP A 222 9.01 -3.45 6.03
N MET A 223 8.77 -4.16 4.92
CA MET A 223 9.06 -5.59 4.73
C MET A 223 9.95 -5.90 3.53
N ALA A 224 10.57 -4.89 2.92
CA ALA A 224 11.22 -4.99 1.61
C ALA A 224 12.69 -5.45 1.62
N GLU A 225 13.30 -5.71 2.78
CA GLU A 225 14.75 -6.00 2.84
C GLU A 225 15.14 -7.28 2.07
N ASN A 226 14.31 -8.34 2.13
CA ASN A 226 14.58 -9.58 1.41
C ASN A 226 14.32 -9.43 -0.10
N PHE A 227 13.55 -8.44 -0.55
CA PHE A 227 13.35 -8.19 -1.97
C PHE A 227 14.64 -7.70 -2.61
N VAL A 228 15.40 -6.86 -1.91
CA VAL A 228 16.72 -6.41 -2.38
C VAL A 228 17.67 -7.59 -2.51
N VAL A 229 17.63 -8.56 -1.58
CA VAL A 229 18.41 -9.81 -1.68
C VAL A 229 18.03 -10.59 -2.94
N LEU A 230 16.73 -10.78 -3.17
CA LEU A 230 16.23 -11.49 -4.35
C LEU A 230 16.67 -10.80 -5.64
N TRP A 231 16.56 -9.47 -5.71
CA TRP A 231 16.83 -8.69 -6.91
C TRP A 231 18.33 -8.52 -7.21
N ALA A 232 19.16 -8.30 -6.19
CA ALA A 232 20.61 -8.18 -6.35
C ALA A 232 21.26 -9.51 -6.78
N GLY A 233 20.66 -10.64 -6.41
CA GLY A 233 21.13 -11.99 -6.79
C GLY A 233 20.70 -12.47 -8.18
N GLN A 234 20.21 -11.59 -9.06
CA GLN A 234 19.70 -11.98 -10.39
C GLN A 234 20.77 -11.94 -11.50
N ASP A 235 21.87 -12.67 -11.32
CA ASP A 235 22.97 -12.73 -12.31
C ASP A 235 22.50 -13.14 -13.72
N ASP A 236 21.53 -14.06 -13.78
CA ASP A 236 20.91 -14.51 -15.03
C ASP A 236 20.18 -13.37 -15.75
N LEU A 237 19.40 -12.55 -15.04
CA LEU A 237 18.69 -11.40 -15.64
C LEU A 237 19.65 -10.29 -16.03
N ILE A 238 20.69 -10.05 -15.23
CA ILE A 238 21.73 -9.05 -15.55
C ILE A 238 22.45 -9.44 -16.84
N ARG A 239 22.86 -10.72 -16.99
CA ARG A 239 23.48 -11.20 -18.24
C ARG A 239 22.52 -11.12 -19.43
N MET A 240 21.25 -11.46 -19.24
CA MET A 240 20.25 -11.36 -20.31
C MET A 240 19.91 -9.91 -20.69
N HIS A 241 20.00 -8.96 -19.75
CA HIS A 241 19.80 -7.53 -19.99
C HIS A 241 20.76 -7.00 -21.07
N GLU A 242 22.04 -7.38 -21.00
CA GLU A 242 23.07 -6.97 -21.96
C GLU A 242 22.76 -7.40 -23.41
N GLN A 243 22.10 -8.56 -23.56
CA GLN A 243 21.81 -9.18 -24.85
C GLN A 243 20.41 -8.84 -25.36
N ALA A 244 19.53 -8.39 -24.48
CA ALA A 244 18.13 -8.11 -24.78
C ALA A 244 17.95 -6.80 -25.58
N SER A 245 16.90 -6.78 -26.39
CA SER A 245 16.50 -5.55 -27.10
C SER A 245 16.11 -4.44 -26.11
N PRO A 246 16.27 -3.14 -26.49
CA PRO A 246 15.91 -2.01 -25.63
C PRO A 246 14.51 -2.12 -25.00
N MET A 247 13.56 -2.69 -25.75
CA MET A 247 12.18 -2.84 -25.32
C MET A 247 12.01 -3.79 -24.13
N PHE A 248 12.79 -4.88 -24.08
CA PHE A 248 12.72 -5.87 -23.00
C PHE A 248 13.55 -5.45 -21.79
N ARG A 249 14.79 -5.02 -22.03
CA ARG A 249 15.71 -4.64 -20.95
C ARG A 249 15.22 -3.43 -20.16
N TYR A 250 14.50 -2.50 -20.81
CA TYR A 250 13.80 -1.41 -20.15
C TYR A 250 12.86 -1.89 -19.04
N GLU A 251 12.15 -3.02 -19.20
CA GLU A 251 11.24 -3.53 -18.16
C GLU A 251 11.98 -4.02 -16.91
N LEU A 252 13.18 -4.58 -17.06
CA LEU A 252 14.06 -4.90 -15.92
C LEU A 252 14.59 -3.62 -15.26
N SER A 253 14.98 -2.64 -16.09
CA SER A 253 15.50 -1.37 -15.60
C SER A 253 14.47 -0.59 -14.78
N ARG A 254 13.17 -0.71 -15.08
CA ARG A 254 12.12 -0.12 -14.24
C ARG A 254 12.04 -0.70 -12.84
N ILE A 255 12.19 -2.02 -12.70
CA ILE A 255 12.16 -2.67 -11.38
C ILE A 255 13.36 -2.19 -10.57
N SER A 256 14.56 -2.20 -11.17
CA SER A 256 15.79 -1.69 -10.56
C SER A 256 15.68 -0.22 -10.17
N ALA A 257 15.08 0.63 -11.01
CA ALA A 257 14.85 2.03 -10.70
C ALA A 257 13.98 2.19 -9.44
N GLY A 258 12.92 1.39 -9.29
CA GLY A 258 12.10 1.36 -8.07
C GLY A 258 12.92 0.99 -6.83
N VAL A 259 13.78 -0.04 -6.95
CA VAL A 259 14.67 -0.47 -5.86
C VAL A 259 15.66 0.65 -5.46
N PHE A 260 16.31 1.30 -6.43
CA PHE A 260 17.22 2.41 -6.16
C PHE A 260 16.52 3.62 -5.55
N ILE A 261 15.29 3.93 -5.99
CA ILE A 261 14.47 4.99 -5.38
C ILE A 261 14.21 4.68 -3.90
N ALA A 262 13.73 3.48 -3.60
CA ALA A 262 13.40 3.10 -2.23
C ALA A 262 14.64 3.07 -1.32
N LEU A 263 15.79 2.63 -1.86
CA LEU A 263 17.07 2.62 -1.16
C LEU A 263 17.59 4.04 -0.88
N GLY A 264 17.61 4.91 -1.90
CA GLY A 264 18.11 6.28 -1.78
C GLY A 264 17.23 7.19 -0.92
N GLN A 265 15.92 6.91 -0.85
CA GLN A 265 14.99 7.56 0.07
C GLN A 265 15.08 7.03 1.51
N GLY A 266 15.89 5.99 1.77
CA GLY A 266 16.00 5.37 3.08
C GLY A 266 14.78 4.55 3.51
N LYS A 267 13.86 4.24 2.58
CA LYS A 267 12.68 3.41 2.85
C LYS A 267 13.00 1.92 2.95
N VAL A 268 14.16 1.51 2.41
CA VAL A 268 14.69 0.16 2.55
C VAL A 268 16.10 0.25 3.09
N GLN A 269 16.38 -0.51 4.14
CA GLN A 269 17.71 -0.62 4.72
C GLN A 269 18.26 -2.01 4.45
N CYS A 270 19.51 -2.08 3.98
CA CYS A 270 20.20 -3.34 3.80
C CYS A 270 21.72 -3.22 4.06
N PRO A 271 22.38 -4.36 4.35
CA PRO A 271 23.81 -4.39 4.62
C PRO A 271 24.65 -3.80 3.48
N SER A 272 25.85 -3.30 3.80
CA SER A 272 26.73 -2.67 2.82
C SER A 272 27.05 -3.58 1.63
N ASP A 273 27.38 -4.84 1.89
CA ASP A 273 27.73 -5.79 0.83
C ASP A 273 26.60 -6.01 -0.17
N LEU A 274 25.34 -5.97 0.30
CA LEU A 274 24.18 -6.11 -0.58
C LEU A 274 23.95 -4.86 -1.42
N ARG A 275 24.17 -3.66 -0.86
CA ARG A 275 24.15 -2.40 -1.62
C ARG A 275 25.23 -2.43 -2.70
N SER A 276 26.45 -2.84 -2.35
CA SER A 276 27.55 -3.02 -3.28
C SER A 276 27.21 -4.00 -4.41
N GLN A 277 26.63 -5.16 -4.08
CA GLN A 277 26.19 -6.14 -5.08
C GLN A 277 25.12 -5.57 -6.02
N LEU A 278 24.14 -4.84 -5.47
CA LEU A 278 23.09 -4.21 -6.26
C LEU A 278 23.67 -3.21 -7.28
N PHE A 279 24.62 -2.37 -6.87
CA PHE A 279 25.28 -1.43 -7.78
C PHE A 279 26.10 -2.15 -8.84
N ARG A 280 26.88 -3.17 -8.48
CA ARG A 280 27.67 -3.95 -9.46
C ARG A 280 26.81 -4.60 -10.55
N GLY A 281 25.61 -5.04 -10.20
CA GLY A 281 24.70 -5.69 -11.15
C GLY A 281 23.85 -4.72 -11.97
N TRP A 282 23.33 -3.67 -11.33
CA TRP A 282 22.24 -2.86 -11.89
C TRP A 282 22.59 -1.41 -12.20
N PHE A 283 23.78 -0.93 -11.85
CA PHE A 283 24.19 0.45 -12.16
C PHE A 283 24.35 0.68 -13.67
N THR A 284 25.11 -0.16 -14.38
CA THR A 284 25.27 -0.06 -15.83
C THR A 284 23.94 -0.16 -16.59
N PRO A 285 23.00 -1.07 -16.23
CA PRO A 285 21.63 -1.03 -16.70
C PRO A 285 20.92 0.33 -16.51
N MET A 286 21.04 0.94 -15.33
CA MET A 286 20.46 2.28 -15.07
C MET A 286 21.05 3.32 -15.98
N LEU A 287 22.37 3.35 -16.14
CA LEU A 287 23.02 4.29 -17.04
C LEU A 287 22.50 4.08 -18.46
N THR A 288 22.58 2.86 -18.98
CA THR A 288 22.24 2.48 -20.37
C THR A 288 20.80 2.81 -20.74
N ASP A 289 19.83 2.48 -19.88
CA ASP A 289 18.42 2.59 -20.22
C ASP A 289 17.75 3.88 -19.73
N PHE A 290 18.48 4.80 -19.09
CA PHE A 290 17.88 6.01 -18.51
C PHE A 290 17.06 6.85 -19.51
N GLY A 291 17.56 7.01 -20.74
CA GLY A 291 16.79 7.64 -21.81
C GLY A 291 15.42 6.99 -22.09
N TRP A 292 15.32 5.67 -21.95
CA TRP A 292 14.03 4.96 -22.05
C TRP A 292 13.19 5.14 -20.80
N LEU A 293 13.79 5.11 -19.62
CA LEU A 293 13.13 5.39 -18.33
C LEU A 293 12.52 6.80 -18.28
N GLN A 294 13.15 7.78 -18.95
CA GLN A 294 12.61 9.13 -19.09
C GLN A 294 11.44 9.19 -20.09
N ARG A 295 11.61 8.64 -21.30
CA ARG A 295 10.59 8.74 -22.37
C ARG A 295 9.35 7.89 -22.10
N CYS A 296 9.56 6.71 -21.53
CA CYS A 296 8.53 5.78 -21.13
C CYS A 296 8.62 5.67 -19.62
N SER A 297 8.03 6.60 -18.88
CA SER A 297 8.14 6.55 -17.42
C SER A 297 7.22 5.50 -16.79
N LYS A 298 6.02 5.28 -17.37
CA LYS A 298 4.97 4.41 -16.79
C LYS A 298 4.76 4.66 -15.28
N GLY A 299 4.82 5.93 -14.85
CA GLY A 299 4.69 6.34 -13.45
C GLY A 299 6.00 6.52 -12.67
N LEU A 300 7.15 6.21 -13.28
CA LEU A 300 8.47 6.48 -12.69
C LEU A 300 8.79 7.98 -12.68
N ASP A 301 9.21 8.50 -11.54
CA ASP A 301 9.78 9.85 -11.45
C ASP A 301 11.29 9.79 -11.71
N ALA A 302 11.71 10.23 -12.90
CA ALA A 302 13.11 10.22 -13.31
C ALA A 302 14.00 11.12 -12.44
N ARG A 303 13.47 12.23 -11.91
CA ARG A 303 14.23 13.11 -11.01
C ARG A 303 14.42 12.47 -9.65
N ALA A 304 13.35 11.83 -9.14
CA ALA A 304 13.45 11.04 -7.92
C ALA A 304 14.46 9.89 -8.09
N LEU A 305 14.54 9.27 -9.27
CA LEU A 305 15.57 8.27 -9.58
C LEU A 305 16.98 8.87 -9.54
N GLU A 306 17.24 9.99 -10.21
CA GLU A 306 18.56 10.65 -10.19
C GLU A 306 19.02 10.99 -8.78
N ASP A 307 18.16 11.66 -8.01
CA ASP A 307 18.46 12.05 -6.63
C ASP A 307 18.69 10.81 -5.76
N SER A 308 17.83 9.79 -5.86
CA SER A 308 17.94 8.59 -5.03
C SER A 308 19.11 7.69 -5.42
N LEU A 309 19.42 7.56 -6.71
CA LEU A 309 20.58 6.80 -7.19
C LEU A 309 21.88 7.44 -6.67
N GLY A 310 21.96 8.77 -6.69
CA GLY A 310 23.06 9.52 -6.10
C GLY A 310 23.19 9.32 -4.59
N GLN A 311 22.08 9.45 -3.84
CA GLN A 311 22.08 9.22 -2.39
C GLN A 311 22.49 7.78 -2.05
N ALA A 312 21.92 6.79 -2.73
CA ALA A 312 22.26 5.39 -2.54
C ALA A 312 23.74 5.12 -2.83
N LEU A 313 24.31 5.73 -3.89
CA LEU A 313 25.72 5.57 -4.24
C LEU A 313 26.64 6.09 -3.12
N LEU A 314 26.31 7.24 -2.53
CA LEU A 314 27.09 7.85 -1.44
C LEU A 314 27.10 7.00 -0.16
N THR A 315 26.23 6.00 -0.04
CA THR A 315 26.25 5.07 1.09
C THR A 315 27.32 3.97 0.94
N LEU A 316 27.88 3.75 -0.25
CA LEU A 316 28.84 2.68 -0.53
C LEU A 316 30.25 2.98 0.04
N PRO A 317 31.15 1.99 0.15
CA PRO A 317 32.55 2.26 0.45
C PRO A 317 33.21 3.17 -0.60
N LEU A 318 34.12 4.06 -0.19
CA LEU A 318 34.77 5.06 -1.07
C LEU A 318 35.37 4.47 -2.34
N ARG A 319 36.03 3.31 -2.26
CA ARG A 319 36.63 2.64 -3.42
C ARG A 319 35.58 2.30 -4.49
N GLU A 320 34.39 1.88 -4.08
CA GLU A 320 33.31 1.57 -5.02
C GLU A 320 32.69 2.85 -5.58
N GLN A 321 32.54 3.88 -4.75
CA GLN A 321 32.07 5.19 -5.22
C GLN A 321 32.99 5.77 -6.32
N GLN A 322 34.31 5.61 -6.20
CA GLN A 322 35.29 6.02 -7.21
C GLN A 322 35.06 5.29 -8.54
N SER A 323 34.97 3.95 -8.50
CA SER A 323 34.74 3.15 -9.70
C SER A 323 33.43 3.52 -10.42
N LEU A 324 32.36 3.72 -9.65
CA LEU A 324 31.05 4.09 -10.20
C LEU A 324 31.03 5.54 -10.71
N PHE A 325 31.79 6.44 -10.09
CA PHE A 325 31.99 7.80 -10.59
C PHE A 325 32.63 7.80 -11.98
N GLU A 326 33.70 7.03 -12.18
CA GLU A 326 34.39 6.94 -13.47
C GLU A 326 33.46 6.39 -14.56
N GLU A 327 32.72 5.31 -14.26
CA GLU A 327 31.74 4.71 -15.17
C GLU A 327 30.63 5.72 -15.55
N TRP A 328 30.04 6.38 -14.55
CA TRP A 328 29.03 7.40 -14.77
C TRP A 328 29.58 8.57 -15.58
N PHE A 329 30.77 9.07 -15.26
CA PHE A 329 31.37 10.22 -15.93
C PHE A 329 31.61 9.95 -17.42
N GLN A 330 32.14 8.77 -17.76
CA GLN A 330 32.31 8.34 -19.15
C GLN A 330 30.96 8.22 -19.88
N CYS A 331 29.95 7.65 -19.22
CA CYS A 331 28.60 7.52 -19.79
C CYS A 331 27.93 8.89 -20.00
N PHE A 332 27.99 9.78 -19.01
CA PHE A 332 27.38 11.11 -19.08
C PHE A 332 28.08 11.99 -20.11
N ALA A 333 29.40 11.94 -20.21
CA ALA A 333 30.17 12.68 -21.22
C ALA A 333 29.81 12.25 -22.66
N SER A 334 29.49 10.97 -22.88
CA SER A 334 29.14 10.46 -24.21
C SER A 334 27.66 10.62 -24.56
N ARG A 335 26.75 10.56 -23.58
CA ARG A 335 25.30 10.46 -23.82
C ARG A 335 24.48 11.64 -23.31
N GLY A 336 25.07 12.52 -22.50
CA GLY A 336 24.41 13.71 -21.98
C GLY A 336 23.13 13.39 -21.22
N ALA A 337 22.02 14.04 -21.59
CA ALA A 337 20.72 13.93 -20.91
C ALA A 337 20.09 12.52 -20.94
N GLU A 338 20.61 11.61 -21.77
CA GLU A 338 20.19 10.20 -21.83
C GLU A 338 20.84 9.32 -20.73
N CYS A 339 21.65 9.92 -19.87
CA CYS A 339 22.30 9.34 -18.70
C CYS A 339 21.83 10.08 -17.42
N PRO A 340 21.63 9.41 -16.27
CA PRO A 340 21.15 10.08 -15.06
C PRO A 340 22.14 11.15 -14.60
N ASN A 341 21.65 12.32 -14.22
CA ASN A 341 22.48 13.40 -13.73
C ASN A 341 22.82 13.22 -12.24
N LEU A 342 23.96 12.60 -11.98
CA LEU A 342 24.46 12.37 -10.61
C LEU A 342 25.38 13.49 -10.10
N SER A 343 25.49 14.61 -10.81
CA SER A 343 26.43 15.70 -10.46
C SER A 343 26.28 16.18 -9.02
N ARG A 344 25.04 16.28 -8.51
CA ARG A 344 24.74 16.71 -7.13
C ARG A 344 25.34 15.76 -6.09
N ALA A 345 25.33 14.46 -6.34
CA ALA A 345 25.91 13.48 -5.40
C ALA A 345 27.43 13.64 -5.33
N PHE A 346 28.08 13.91 -6.46
CA PHE A 346 29.53 14.01 -6.54
C PHE A 346 30.10 15.40 -6.24
N GLN A 347 29.25 16.43 -6.03
CA GLN A 347 29.72 17.77 -5.61
C GLN A 347 30.49 17.77 -4.29
N PHE A 348 30.17 16.83 -3.39
CA PHE A 348 30.83 16.66 -2.10
C PHE A 348 31.82 15.49 -2.09
N PHE A 349 32.14 14.93 -3.26
CA PHE A 349 33.09 13.84 -3.37
C PHE A 349 34.50 14.35 -3.03
N PRO A 350 35.25 13.68 -2.13
CA PRO A 350 36.59 14.15 -1.78
C PRO A 350 37.49 14.06 -3.01
N VAL A 351 37.86 15.21 -3.59
CA VAL A 351 38.72 15.30 -4.78
C VAL A 351 40.06 14.59 -4.57
N TYR A 352 40.58 14.54 -3.33
CA TYR A 352 41.79 13.80 -2.98
C TYR A 352 41.68 12.28 -3.21
N ALA A 353 40.47 11.72 -3.15
CA ALA A 353 40.25 10.31 -3.39
C ALA A 353 40.53 9.93 -4.87
N LEU A 354 40.38 10.86 -5.81
CA LEU A 354 40.72 10.65 -7.23
C LEU A 354 42.23 10.76 -7.52
N LEU A 355 42.99 11.39 -6.61
CA LEU A 355 44.42 11.61 -6.77
C LEU A 355 45.27 10.44 -6.21
N ASP A 356 44.74 9.72 -5.21
CA ASP A 356 45.44 8.56 -4.63
C ASP A 356 45.47 7.33 -5.58
N SER A 357 44.50 7.17 -6.48
CA SER A 357 44.48 6.09 -7.48
C SER A 357 45.53 6.26 -8.58
N GLN A 358 46.00 7.49 -8.83
CA GLN A 358 47.15 7.76 -9.71
C GLN A 358 48.51 7.50 -9.04
N SER A 359 48.53 7.28 -7.73
CA SER A 359 49.75 7.10 -6.93
C SER A 359 50.11 5.63 -6.67
N GLN A 360 49.27 4.69 -7.12
CA GLN A 360 49.43 3.24 -6.92
C GLN A 360 49.55 2.43 -8.24
N GLN A 361 49.76 3.09 -9.38
CA GLN A 361 50.08 2.42 -10.65
C GLN A 361 51.58 2.47 -10.98
#